data_AF-A0A374BL50-F1
#
_entry.id   AF-A0A374BL50-F1
#
_cell.length_a   1.000
_cell.length_b   1.000
_cell.length_c   1.000
_cell.angle_alpha   90.00
_cell.angle_beta   90.00
_cell.angle_gamma   90.00
#
_symmetry.space_group_name_H-M   'P 1'
#
loop_
_entity.id
_entity.type
_entity.pdbx_description
1 polymer ?
#
loop_
_entity_poly.entity_id
_entity_poly.type
_entity_poly.pdbx_seq_one_letter_code
_entity_poly.pdbx_strand_id
1 'polypeptide(L)'
;MSFLTYQNAGGMNTDFTSVKSALKWDPIYYSRTANASYGIGLAAVILNDEAMGYNSKIVFITDSSVSVDSRFLKFAINNKIPIYFFCIGDFNTAALIGYAQLTGGKVYSAKTAAEINQSCNEIGPKTFVGETDTDGDGFTNIEEMSGLIVSSNCKIVNTDYMKADTDDDGLDDNEEVDVELTKVEVPGKQGNPSTFKYYHHMNSDPSKADTDGDGLDDMEDFDPIKPLSNDERNIYDFFNNAEDYEIRYVLENPWIQQLGTLKSIECVKICRKHLVDRDLKKIENEMITAGIMSNPKNGKPIDKIMQFLCGHYGNPSTMLFSEYELYKNNMSFSQLIELSWNVWSNDMKMVAQIWLFNVSSLIQQGWAEWDYSSDYKLSLEQERTLGNVVNAKRMGLLRGDTKRLNANERKVVGELLEEGRSIEVLPEGVTSSPDFVVDGLKTELKTLKNHNLNTTLSKIDKAFGKQGADALIYDVRPGGLTKLEVEQIYHRVCGKYNGGIPGIIEFWTIEGKVIYNT
;
A
#
# COMPACT_ATOMS: atom_id res chain seq x y z
N MET A 1 37.92 -9.19 -6.53
CA MET A 1 39.24 -9.87 -6.75
C MET A 1 40.22 -9.30 -5.74
N SER A 2 40.69 -10.08 -4.77
CA SER A 2 41.51 -9.55 -3.66
C SER A 2 43.02 -9.69 -3.96
N PHE A 3 43.79 -8.61 -3.76
CA PHE A 3 45.25 -8.59 -3.95
C PHE A 3 45.98 -8.54 -2.60
N LEU A 4 47.03 -9.37 -2.44
CA LEU A 4 47.77 -9.51 -1.18
C LEU A 4 49.29 -9.46 -1.45
N THR A 5 49.99 -8.52 -0.82
CA THR A 5 51.45 -8.36 -0.93
C THR A 5 52.18 -8.89 0.30
N TYR A 6 53.41 -9.38 0.11
CA TYR A 6 54.00 -10.36 1.02
C TYR A 6 54.82 -9.80 2.21
N GLN A 7 55.20 -8.52 2.26
CA GLN A 7 56.17 -8.09 3.30
C GLN A 7 55.73 -6.90 4.14
N ASN A 8 55.42 -7.23 5.40
CA ASN A 8 55.16 -6.34 6.54
C ASN A 8 53.96 -5.41 6.41
N ALA A 9 52.85 -5.86 6.99
CA ALA A 9 51.78 -5.02 7.51
C ALA A 9 51.26 -3.93 6.56
N GLY A 10 50.53 -4.39 5.55
CA GLY A 10 49.23 -3.79 5.29
C GLY A 10 49.02 -3.31 3.85
N GLY A 11 47.94 -3.81 3.29
CA GLY A 11 47.34 -3.31 2.06
C GLY A 11 46.51 -4.39 1.41
N MET A 12 45.39 -4.80 2.02
CA MET A 12 44.34 -5.52 1.30
C MET A 12 43.65 -4.50 0.39
N ASN A 13 43.44 -4.87 -0.87
CA ASN A 13 42.52 -4.20 -1.76
C ASN A 13 41.48 -5.23 -2.19
N THR A 14 40.21 -4.95 -1.91
CA THR A 14 39.10 -5.91 -2.00
C THR A 14 38.32 -5.79 -3.31
N ASP A 15 38.33 -4.63 -3.94
CA ASP A 15 37.70 -4.36 -5.25
C ASP A 15 38.72 -4.12 -6.38
N PHE A 16 38.26 -4.22 -7.63
CA PHE A 16 39.11 -4.08 -8.83
C PHE A 16 39.76 -2.69 -8.95
N THR A 17 39.06 -1.64 -8.56
CA THR A 17 39.51 -0.24 -8.63
C THR A 17 40.64 0.05 -7.65
N SER A 18 40.53 -0.48 -6.43
CA SER A 18 41.52 -0.42 -5.36
C SER A 18 42.76 -1.24 -5.69
N VAL A 19 42.60 -2.44 -6.27
CA VAL A 19 43.72 -3.26 -6.76
C VAL A 19 44.46 -2.54 -7.89
N LYS A 20 43.74 -1.98 -8.86
CA LYS A 20 44.32 -1.21 -9.98
C LYS A 20 45.04 0.05 -9.49
N SER A 21 44.53 0.70 -8.45
CA SER A 21 45.14 1.88 -7.84
C SER A 21 46.39 1.54 -7.05
N ALA A 22 46.40 0.43 -6.30
CA ALA A 22 47.58 -0.03 -5.57
C ALA A 22 48.71 -0.54 -6.46
N LEU A 23 48.38 -1.12 -7.62
CA LEU A 23 49.35 -1.55 -8.63
C LEU A 23 49.93 -0.39 -9.47
N LYS A 24 49.32 0.80 -9.43
CA LYS A 24 49.77 2.00 -10.16
C LYS A 24 50.94 2.73 -9.50
N TRP A 25 51.19 2.52 -8.21
CA TRP A 25 52.34 3.12 -7.52
C TRP A 25 53.63 2.38 -7.88
N ASP A 26 54.75 3.12 -7.92
CA ASP A 26 56.12 2.65 -8.25
C ASP A 26 56.43 1.24 -7.71
N PRO A 27 57.30 0.45 -8.39
CA PRO A 27 57.63 -0.91 -8.00
C PRO A 27 57.83 -0.99 -6.50
N ILE A 28 56.99 -1.80 -5.85
CA ILE A 28 56.92 -1.91 -4.40
C ILE A 28 58.23 -2.55 -3.92
N TYR A 29 59.25 -1.74 -3.67
CA TYR A 29 60.57 -2.18 -3.24
C TYR A 29 60.59 -2.31 -1.71
N TYR A 30 60.58 -3.55 -1.23
CA TYR A 30 60.86 -3.89 0.16
C TYR A 30 62.10 -4.78 0.25
N SER A 31 63.00 -4.48 1.19
CA SER A 31 64.30 -5.14 1.31
C SER A 31 64.21 -6.42 2.17
N ARG A 32 64.66 -7.54 1.60
CA ARG A 32 65.03 -8.88 2.19
C ARG A 32 64.06 -10.05 1.91
N THR A 33 64.62 -11.25 1.99
CA THR A 33 64.15 -12.60 1.58
C THR A 33 62.63 -12.87 1.52
N ALA A 34 62.17 -13.43 0.40
CA ALA A 34 60.82 -13.97 0.20
C ALA A 34 60.54 -15.19 1.11
N ASN A 35 59.46 -15.16 1.90
CA ASN A 35 59.02 -16.26 2.75
C ASN A 35 57.60 -16.68 2.35
N ALA A 36 57.53 -17.41 1.24
CA ALA A 36 56.29 -17.88 0.61
C ALA A 36 55.34 -18.59 1.59
N SER A 37 55.88 -19.27 2.62
CA SER A 37 55.08 -19.94 3.65
C SER A 37 54.11 -18.99 4.35
N TYR A 38 54.57 -17.80 4.74
CA TYR A 38 53.71 -16.85 5.46
C TYR A 38 52.65 -16.23 4.52
N GLY A 39 53.00 -15.95 3.27
CA GLY A 39 52.09 -15.30 2.31
C GLY A 39 50.97 -16.23 1.89
N ILE A 40 51.33 -17.45 1.54
CA ILE A 40 50.37 -18.51 1.20
C ILE A 40 49.54 -18.88 2.44
N GLY A 41 50.16 -18.95 3.62
CA GLY A 41 49.46 -19.26 4.84
C GLY A 41 48.39 -18.23 5.21
N LEU A 42 48.72 -16.94 5.11
CA LEU A 42 47.76 -15.86 5.36
C LEU A 42 46.65 -15.84 4.33
N ALA A 43 46.98 -15.97 3.03
CA ALA A 43 45.99 -16.04 1.96
C ALA A 43 45.03 -17.23 2.16
N ALA A 44 45.54 -18.40 2.53
CA ALA A 44 44.71 -19.58 2.75
C ALA A 44 43.76 -19.41 3.94
N VAL A 45 44.22 -18.80 5.04
CA VAL A 45 43.38 -18.52 6.23
C VAL A 45 42.25 -17.54 5.89
N ILE A 46 42.54 -16.48 5.14
CA ILE A 46 41.52 -15.50 4.72
C ILE A 46 40.45 -16.18 3.86
N LEU A 47 40.87 -16.98 2.89
CA LEU A 47 39.95 -17.71 2.01
C LEU A 47 39.15 -18.82 2.73
N ASN A 48 39.45 -19.11 3.99
CA ASN A 48 38.73 -20.08 4.82
C ASN A 48 37.72 -19.42 5.78
N ASP A 49 37.86 -18.14 6.08
CA ASP A 49 37.02 -17.42 7.08
C ASP A 49 35.80 -16.75 6.44
N GLU A 50 35.78 -16.63 5.11
CA GLU A 50 34.74 -15.91 4.37
C GLU A 50 33.81 -16.89 3.65
N ALA A 51 32.54 -16.50 3.51
CA ALA A 51 31.46 -17.16 2.76
C ALA A 51 31.72 -17.30 1.24
N MET A 52 32.99 -17.41 0.83
CA MET A 52 33.45 -17.61 -0.54
C MET A 52 33.31 -19.09 -0.91
N GLY A 53 32.15 -19.46 -1.44
CA GLY A 53 31.92 -20.81 -1.98
C GLY A 53 33.01 -21.23 -2.97
N TYR A 54 33.58 -22.42 -2.77
CA TYR A 54 34.31 -23.36 -3.66
C TYR A 54 35.14 -22.92 -4.90
N ASN A 55 35.32 -21.63 -5.20
CA ASN A 55 35.98 -21.12 -6.42
C ASN A 55 37.19 -20.21 -6.14
N SER A 56 37.61 -20.08 -4.88
CA SER A 56 38.76 -19.28 -4.47
C SER A 56 40.08 -19.91 -4.92
N LYS A 57 41.00 -19.10 -5.46
CA LYS A 57 42.31 -19.55 -5.95
C LYS A 57 43.42 -18.66 -5.37
N ILE A 58 44.56 -19.25 -5.04
CA ILE A 58 45.77 -18.48 -4.69
C ILE A 58 46.67 -18.41 -5.92
N VAL A 59 47.05 -17.21 -6.34
CA VAL A 59 48.06 -17.00 -7.37
C VAL A 59 49.32 -16.43 -6.71
N PHE A 60 50.42 -17.17 -6.76
CA PHE A 60 51.70 -16.79 -6.16
C PHE A 60 52.74 -16.52 -7.25
N ILE A 61 53.24 -15.29 -7.33
CA ILE A 61 54.24 -14.87 -8.31
C ILE A 61 55.62 -14.85 -7.64
N THR A 62 56.61 -15.47 -8.28
CA THR A 62 57.97 -15.55 -7.74
C THR A 62 59.03 -15.66 -8.83
N ASP A 63 60.20 -15.09 -8.59
CA ASP A 63 61.38 -15.15 -9.45
C ASP A 63 62.46 -16.11 -8.92
N SER A 64 62.15 -16.86 -7.86
CA SER A 64 63.11 -17.71 -7.16
C SER A 64 62.46 -18.96 -6.58
N SER A 65 63.29 -19.95 -6.26
CA SER A 65 62.82 -21.16 -5.57
C SER A 65 62.44 -20.82 -4.13
N VAL A 66 61.20 -21.12 -3.76
CA VAL A 66 60.67 -20.86 -2.40
C VAL A 66 60.17 -22.14 -1.74
N SER A 67 60.23 -22.19 -0.41
CA SER A 67 59.68 -23.27 0.40
C SER A 67 58.37 -22.86 1.06
N VAL A 68 57.39 -23.75 1.01
CA VAL A 68 56.09 -23.57 1.67
C VAL A 68 55.95 -24.58 2.81
N ASP A 69 55.64 -24.09 4.00
CA ASP A 69 55.41 -24.93 5.18
C ASP A 69 54.23 -25.86 4.93
N SER A 70 54.45 -27.16 5.17
CA SER A 70 53.47 -28.22 4.98
C SER A 70 52.14 -27.99 5.71
N ARG A 71 52.13 -27.22 6.80
CA ARG A 71 50.91 -26.86 7.55
C ARG A 71 49.93 -26.07 6.69
N PHE A 72 50.43 -25.10 5.92
CA PHE A 72 49.60 -24.26 5.05
C PHE A 72 49.17 -25.00 3.78
N LEU A 73 50.01 -25.90 3.27
CA LEU A 73 49.63 -26.79 2.17
C LEU A 73 48.48 -27.72 2.58
N LYS A 74 48.57 -28.35 3.75
CA LYS A 74 47.48 -29.19 4.30
C LYS A 74 46.20 -28.39 4.50
N PHE A 75 46.33 -27.15 4.98
CA PHE A 75 45.20 -26.26 5.16
C PHE A 75 44.51 -25.94 3.82
N ALA A 76 45.27 -25.55 2.79
CA ALA A 76 44.73 -25.30 1.46
C ALA A 76 44.08 -26.55 0.85
N ILE A 77 44.68 -27.73 1.01
CA ILE A 77 44.12 -29.02 0.55
C ILE A 77 42.78 -29.31 1.22
N ASN A 78 42.72 -29.21 2.55
CA ASN A 78 41.50 -29.49 3.32
C ASN A 78 40.34 -28.57 2.90
N ASN A 79 40.68 -27.31 2.58
CA ASN A 79 39.72 -26.30 2.16
C ASN A 79 39.52 -26.24 0.64
N LYS A 80 40.10 -27.18 -0.12
CA LYS A 80 40.01 -27.25 -1.59
C LYS A 80 40.42 -25.97 -2.32
N ILE A 81 41.44 -25.27 -1.80
CA ILE A 81 41.96 -24.02 -2.38
C ILE A 81 43.15 -24.36 -3.29
N PRO A 82 43.01 -24.29 -4.63
CA PRO A 82 44.12 -24.49 -5.55
C PRO A 82 45.14 -23.35 -5.51
N ILE A 83 46.43 -23.72 -5.50
CA ILE A 83 47.54 -22.77 -5.53
C ILE A 83 48.25 -22.82 -6.87
N TYR A 84 48.24 -21.70 -7.58
CA TYR A 84 48.91 -21.50 -8.85
C TYR A 84 50.21 -20.72 -8.64
N PHE A 85 51.32 -21.19 -9.22
CA PHE A 85 52.61 -20.52 -9.12
C PHE A 85 53.01 -19.94 -10.46
N PHE A 86 53.35 -18.66 -10.51
CA PHE A 86 53.99 -18.01 -11.65
C PHE A 86 55.47 -17.82 -11.37
N CYS A 87 56.28 -18.61 -12.06
CA CYS A 87 57.72 -18.59 -11.97
C CYS A 87 58.27 -17.68 -13.07
N ILE A 88 58.88 -16.57 -12.68
CA ILE A 88 59.46 -15.59 -13.61
C ILE A 88 60.98 -15.78 -13.65
N GLY A 89 61.51 -16.16 -14.81
CA GLY A 89 62.94 -16.43 -15.00
C GLY A 89 63.34 -17.89 -14.79
N ASP A 90 64.64 -18.14 -14.74
CA ASP A 90 65.23 -19.48 -14.75
C ASP A 90 65.72 -19.92 -13.37
N PHE A 91 64.94 -20.77 -12.70
CA PHE A 91 65.29 -21.38 -11.42
C PHE A 91 64.63 -22.76 -11.25
N ASN A 92 65.02 -23.50 -10.22
CA ASN A 92 64.46 -24.83 -9.94
C ASN A 92 63.02 -24.72 -9.42
N THR A 93 62.05 -25.25 -10.17
CA THR A 93 60.61 -25.21 -9.86
C THR A 93 60.06 -26.53 -9.31
N ALA A 94 60.89 -27.56 -9.11
CA ALA A 94 60.43 -28.91 -8.76
C ALA A 94 59.57 -28.96 -7.49
N ALA A 95 59.95 -28.19 -6.46
CA ALA A 95 59.17 -28.09 -5.23
C ALA A 95 57.80 -27.41 -5.46
N LEU A 96 57.76 -26.37 -6.28
CA LEU A 96 56.54 -25.62 -6.60
C LEU A 96 55.57 -26.47 -7.43
N ILE A 97 56.08 -27.28 -8.34
CA ILE A 97 55.29 -28.27 -9.10
C ILE A 97 54.60 -29.23 -8.12
N GLY A 98 55.36 -29.75 -7.14
CA GLY A 98 54.80 -30.61 -6.10
C GLY A 98 53.70 -29.93 -5.28
N TYR A 99 53.92 -28.68 -4.86
CA TYR A 99 52.91 -27.92 -4.08
C TYR A 99 51.64 -27.63 -4.88
N ALA A 100 51.77 -27.24 -6.15
CA ALA A 100 50.65 -26.97 -7.05
C ALA A 100 49.81 -28.23 -7.27
N GLN A 101 50.45 -29.36 -7.57
CA GLN A 101 49.76 -30.63 -7.79
C GLN A 101 48.99 -31.10 -6.55
N LEU A 102 49.59 -30.96 -5.37
CA LEU A 102 48.95 -31.36 -4.12
C LEU A 102 47.66 -30.57 -3.83
N THR A 103 47.61 -29.30 -4.22
CA THR A 103 46.47 -28.40 -3.95
C THR A 103 45.46 -28.35 -5.10
N GLY A 104 45.74 -29.00 -6.24
CA GLY A 104 44.89 -28.92 -7.44
C GLY A 104 45.13 -27.68 -8.31
N GLY A 105 46.25 -26.97 -8.11
CA GLY A 105 46.69 -25.86 -8.95
C GLY A 105 47.71 -26.26 -10.02
N LYS A 106 48.37 -25.27 -10.63
CA LYS A 106 49.35 -25.45 -11.73
C LYS A 106 50.51 -24.46 -11.61
N VAL A 107 51.68 -24.87 -12.09
CA VAL A 107 52.84 -23.98 -12.25
C VAL A 107 52.90 -23.46 -13.68
N TYR A 108 53.08 -22.15 -13.80
CA TYR A 108 53.35 -21.43 -15.03
C TYR A 108 54.77 -20.90 -14.95
N SER A 109 55.56 -21.14 -15.99
CA SER A 109 56.93 -20.63 -16.08
C SER A 109 57.03 -19.70 -17.27
N ALA A 110 57.52 -18.50 -17.04
CA ALA A 110 57.68 -17.48 -18.06
C ALA A 110 59.08 -16.88 -17.96
N LYS A 111 59.79 -16.85 -19.09
CA LYS A 111 61.10 -16.20 -19.25
C LYS A 111 60.97 -14.85 -19.96
N THR A 112 59.85 -14.63 -20.64
CA THR A 112 59.56 -13.40 -21.38
C THR A 112 58.22 -12.81 -20.95
N ALA A 113 58.05 -11.50 -21.14
CA ALA A 113 56.77 -10.83 -20.90
C ALA A 113 55.61 -11.41 -21.73
N ALA A 114 55.89 -11.93 -22.93
CA ALA A 114 54.90 -12.59 -23.77
C ALA A 114 54.38 -13.90 -23.15
N GLU A 115 55.27 -14.70 -22.56
CA GLU A 115 54.91 -15.94 -21.86
C GLU A 115 54.14 -15.68 -20.56
N ILE A 116 54.40 -14.53 -19.90
CA ILE A 116 53.59 -14.06 -18.76
C ILE A 116 52.15 -13.81 -19.22
N ASN A 117 51.97 -13.03 -20.30
CA ASN A 117 50.64 -12.73 -20.84
C ASN A 117 49.88 -14.00 -21.26
N GLN A 118 50.56 -14.94 -21.89
CA GLN A 118 49.98 -16.24 -22.24
C GLN A 118 49.51 -17.00 -20.99
N SER A 119 50.35 -17.05 -19.95
CA SER A 119 50.03 -17.73 -18.68
C SER A 119 48.88 -17.06 -17.94
N CYS A 120 48.79 -15.72 -17.98
CA CYS A 120 47.66 -14.97 -17.41
C CYS A 120 46.34 -15.28 -18.11
N ASN A 121 46.34 -15.40 -19.45
CA ASN A 121 45.15 -15.72 -20.23
C ASN A 121 44.61 -17.14 -19.98
N GLU A 122 45.46 -18.08 -19.52
CA GLU A 122 45.03 -19.45 -19.17
C GLU A 122 44.32 -19.53 -17.81
N ILE A 123 44.55 -18.57 -16.89
CA ILE A 123 44.02 -18.58 -15.52
C ILE A 123 42.92 -17.56 -15.30
N GLY A 124 43.01 -16.40 -15.96
CA GLY A 124 42.01 -15.34 -15.86
C GLY A 124 40.66 -15.75 -16.46
N PRO A 125 39.57 -15.06 -16.11
CA PRO A 125 38.32 -15.20 -16.86
C PRO A 125 38.60 -14.89 -18.34
N LYS A 126 38.11 -15.75 -19.25
CA LYS A 126 38.35 -15.66 -20.70
C LYS A 126 37.82 -14.37 -21.34
N THR A 127 37.07 -13.57 -20.58
CA THR A 127 36.57 -12.25 -20.92
C THR A 127 36.65 -11.37 -19.68
N PHE A 128 37.58 -10.43 -19.66
CA PHE A 128 37.45 -9.23 -18.83
C PHE A 128 36.48 -8.30 -19.58
N VAL A 129 35.19 -8.40 -19.28
CA VAL A 129 34.20 -7.40 -19.70
C VAL A 129 34.28 -6.30 -18.65
N GLY A 130 35.15 -5.32 -18.92
CA GLY A 130 35.21 -4.10 -18.13
C GLY A 130 34.04 -3.19 -18.50
N GLU A 131 33.45 -2.55 -17.50
CA GLU A 131 32.56 -1.39 -17.61
C GLU A 131 31.29 -1.58 -18.44
N THR A 132 30.94 -2.83 -18.82
CA THR A 132 29.65 -3.11 -19.43
C THR A 132 28.63 -3.29 -18.31
N ASP A 133 27.55 -2.54 -18.41
CA ASP A 133 26.35 -2.53 -17.59
C ASP A 133 25.22 -2.84 -18.60
N THR A 134 24.61 -4.02 -18.50
CA THR A 134 23.80 -4.59 -19.61
C THR A 134 22.33 -4.26 -19.48
N ASP A 135 21.82 -4.22 -18.25
CA ASP A 135 20.48 -3.79 -17.88
C ASP A 135 20.39 -2.29 -17.61
N GLY A 136 21.51 -1.61 -17.35
CA GLY A 136 21.58 -0.17 -17.24
C GLY A 136 21.23 0.36 -15.84
N ASP A 137 21.33 -0.48 -14.82
CA ASP A 137 21.08 -0.12 -13.42
C ASP A 137 22.25 0.65 -12.78
N GLY A 138 23.41 0.73 -13.45
CA GLY A 138 24.59 1.44 -12.94
C GLY A 138 25.55 0.57 -12.12
N PHE A 139 25.26 -0.72 -11.92
CA PHE A 139 26.28 -1.72 -11.63
C PHE A 139 26.85 -2.30 -12.91
N THR A 140 28.15 -2.60 -12.90
CA THR A 140 28.73 -3.30 -14.04
C THR A 140 28.46 -4.80 -13.92
N ASN A 141 28.30 -5.50 -15.05
CA ASN A 141 28.10 -6.95 -15.06
C ASN A 141 29.14 -7.70 -14.21
N ILE A 142 30.37 -7.17 -14.09
CA ILE A 142 31.42 -7.81 -13.31
C ILE A 142 31.25 -7.61 -11.80
N GLU A 143 30.67 -6.49 -11.35
CA GLU A 143 30.33 -6.24 -9.95
C GLU A 143 29.25 -7.23 -9.50
N GLU A 144 28.21 -7.36 -10.29
CA GLU A 144 27.06 -8.23 -10.04
C GLU A 144 27.43 -9.73 -10.12
N MET A 145 28.13 -10.15 -11.17
CA MET A 145 28.65 -11.53 -11.30
C MET A 145 29.66 -11.88 -10.19
N SER A 146 30.32 -10.89 -9.60
CA SER A 146 31.23 -11.08 -8.46
C SER A 146 30.51 -11.07 -7.10
N GLY A 147 29.27 -10.58 -7.08
CA GLY A 147 28.47 -10.30 -5.89
C GLY A 147 28.85 -8.99 -5.20
N LEU A 148 27.84 -8.24 -4.78
CA LEU A 148 27.94 -6.97 -4.06
C LEU A 148 28.26 -7.22 -2.59
N ILE A 149 29.33 -6.62 -2.08
CA ILE A 149 29.78 -6.82 -0.68
C ILE A 149 29.25 -5.68 0.21
N VAL A 150 28.34 -6.02 1.13
CA VAL A 150 27.69 -5.02 1.99
C VAL A 150 28.39 -4.85 3.35
N SER A 151 28.45 -3.60 3.82
CA SER A 151 29.26 -3.14 4.96
C SER A 151 28.83 -3.68 6.32
N SER A 152 27.53 -3.93 6.48
CA SER A 152 26.90 -4.23 7.77
C SER A 152 27.30 -5.60 8.33
N ASN A 153 27.67 -6.55 7.47
CA ASN A 153 27.99 -7.93 7.87
C ASN A 153 28.94 -8.69 6.91
N CYS A 154 29.52 -8.02 5.90
CA CYS A 154 30.31 -8.67 4.83
C CYS A 154 29.54 -9.77 4.09
N LYS A 155 28.19 -9.70 4.05
CA LYS A 155 27.36 -10.57 3.22
C LYS A 155 27.62 -10.23 1.76
N ILE A 156 27.60 -11.26 0.92
CA ILE A 156 27.59 -11.12 -0.53
C ILE A 156 26.13 -11.20 -0.96
N VAL A 157 25.67 -10.16 -1.63
CA VAL A 157 24.37 -10.11 -2.30
C VAL A 157 24.63 -10.38 -3.79
N ASN A 158 23.86 -11.27 -4.40
CA ASN A 158 24.01 -11.60 -5.81
C ASN A 158 22.82 -11.04 -6.58
N THR A 159 23.10 -10.33 -7.65
CA THR A 159 22.13 -9.76 -8.59
C THR A 159 22.25 -10.45 -9.95
N ASP A 160 21.26 -10.26 -10.82
CA ASP A 160 21.28 -10.75 -12.20
C ASP A 160 21.56 -9.60 -13.17
N TYR A 161 22.80 -9.51 -13.64
CA TYR A 161 23.33 -8.49 -14.58
C TYR A 161 22.58 -8.26 -15.91
N MET A 162 21.48 -8.96 -16.13
CA MET A 162 20.58 -8.80 -17.26
C MET A 162 19.23 -8.17 -16.87
N LYS A 163 19.02 -7.86 -15.58
CA LYS A 163 17.78 -7.40 -14.97
C LYS A 163 18.13 -6.30 -13.97
N ALA A 164 17.73 -5.07 -14.29
CA ALA A 164 17.96 -3.92 -13.41
C ALA A 164 17.29 -4.07 -12.04
N ASP A 165 16.18 -4.80 -11.99
CA ASP A 165 15.45 -5.22 -10.79
C ASP A 165 15.51 -6.76 -10.76
N THR A 166 16.37 -7.29 -9.88
CA THR A 166 16.68 -8.73 -9.87
C THR A 166 15.48 -9.56 -9.41
N ASP A 167 14.72 -9.10 -8.40
CA ASP A 167 13.63 -9.84 -7.78
C ASP A 167 12.21 -9.43 -8.21
N ASP A 168 12.12 -8.44 -9.10
CA ASP A 168 10.92 -7.90 -9.75
C ASP A 168 9.95 -7.19 -8.77
N ASP A 169 10.46 -6.51 -7.73
CA ASP A 169 9.66 -5.77 -6.72
C ASP A 169 9.37 -4.30 -7.07
N GLY A 170 10.05 -3.77 -8.09
CA GLY A 170 9.92 -2.40 -8.57
C GLY A 170 11.02 -1.43 -8.12
N LEU A 171 12.05 -1.89 -7.41
CA LEU A 171 13.28 -1.18 -7.13
C LEU A 171 14.42 -1.75 -7.99
N ASP A 172 15.24 -0.87 -8.58
CA ASP A 172 16.45 -1.33 -9.27
C ASP A 172 17.53 -1.70 -8.21
N ASP A 173 18.40 -2.66 -8.51
CA ASP A 173 19.38 -3.22 -7.57
C ASP A 173 20.31 -2.13 -6.96
N ASN A 174 20.55 -1.06 -7.71
CA ASN A 174 21.35 0.10 -7.30
C ASN A 174 20.62 1.07 -6.34
N GLU A 175 19.29 1.03 -6.28
CA GLU A 175 18.46 1.77 -5.33
C GLU A 175 18.42 1.03 -3.98
N GLU A 176 18.41 -0.30 -4.07
CA GLU A 176 18.46 -1.21 -2.92
C GLU A 176 19.85 -1.31 -2.30
N VAL A 177 20.91 -1.21 -3.11
CA VAL A 177 22.30 -1.25 -2.67
C VAL A 177 23.05 0.00 -3.14
N ASP A 178 23.45 0.85 -2.19
CA ASP A 178 24.13 2.11 -2.51
C ASP A 178 25.52 1.89 -3.16
N VAL A 179 25.82 2.74 -4.13
CA VAL A 179 27.11 2.87 -4.80
C VAL A 179 28.11 3.65 -3.92
N GLU A 180 27.66 4.36 -2.88
CA GLU A 180 28.54 5.10 -1.97
C GLU A 180 29.41 4.17 -1.11
N LEU A 181 30.65 3.99 -1.57
CA LEU A 181 31.62 3.14 -0.91
C LEU A 181 32.06 3.73 0.44
N THR A 182 31.71 3.05 1.54
CA THR A 182 32.19 3.46 2.87
C THR A 182 33.68 3.12 3.02
N LYS A 183 34.53 4.16 3.12
CA LYS A 183 35.97 4.00 3.37
C LYS A 183 36.23 3.71 4.86
N VAL A 184 36.65 2.50 5.18
CA VAL A 184 37.07 2.15 6.54
C VAL A 184 38.60 2.15 6.64
N GLU A 185 39.15 3.04 7.47
CA GLU A 185 40.57 3.03 7.83
C GLU A 185 40.81 2.10 9.02
N VAL A 186 41.56 1.01 8.80
CA VAL A 186 41.88 0.07 9.88
C VAL A 186 43.22 0.49 10.51
N PRO A 187 43.29 0.73 11.85
CA PRO A 187 44.53 1.11 12.50
C PRO A 187 45.59 0.00 12.39
N GLY A 188 46.66 0.27 11.64
CA GLY A 188 47.85 -0.58 11.63
C GLY A 188 48.66 -0.42 12.92
N LYS A 189 49.25 -1.51 13.44
CA LYS A 189 50.32 -1.37 14.45
C LYS A 189 51.54 -0.72 13.77
N GLN A 190 51.98 0.41 14.31
CA GLN A 190 53.10 1.29 13.86
C GLN A 190 52.73 2.50 12.96
N GLY A 191 51.58 3.13 13.20
CA GLY A 191 51.39 4.54 12.80
C GLY A 191 51.21 4.82 11.30
N ASN A 192 51.13 3.78 10.46
CA ASN A 192 50.59 3.87 9.11
C ASN A 192 49.27 3.08 9.06
N PRO A 193 48.11 3.72 8.81
CA PRO A 193 46.89 3.00 8.50
C PRO A 193 47.07 2.35 7.12
N SER A 194 47.12 1.02 7.08
CA SER A 194 47.57 0.31 5.88
C SER A 194 46.49 -0.58 5.24
N THR A 195 45.20 -0.33 5.43
CA THR A 195 44.16 -1.03 4.63
C THR A 195 42.95 -0.13 4.43
N PHE A 196 42.52 0.02 3.19
CA PHE A 196 41.24 0.62 2.81
C PHE A 196 40.29 -0.51 2.46
N LYS A 197 39.13 -0.55 3.11
CA LYS A 197 38.01 -1.39 2.67
C LYS A 197 36.91 -0.47 2.17
N TYR A 198 36.33 -0.85 1.04
CA TYR A 198 35.18 -0.22 0.43
C TYR A 198 34.03 -1.23 0.50
N TYR A 199 32.88 -0.78 0.97
CA TYR A 199 31.69 -1.59 1.17
C TYR A 199 30.47 -0.85 0.67
N HIS A 200 29.50 -1.58 0.16
CA HIS A 200 28.18 -1.04 -0.19
C HIS A 200 27.31 -0.89 1.06
N HIS A 201 26.43 0.10 1.06
CA HIS A 201 25.33 0.16 2.03
C HIS A 201 24.15 -0.61 1.45
N MET A 202 23.54 -1.48 2.25
CA MET A 202 22.32 -2.20 1.87
C MET A 202 21.11 -1.48 2.47
N ASN A 203 20.18 -1.03 1.64
CA ASN A 203 18.87 -0.50 2.02
C ASN A 203 17.84 -1.66 2.06
N SER A 204 17.90 -2.55 1.08
CA SER A 204 17.19 -3.83 0.95
C SER A 204 18.06 -4.88 0.24
N ASP A 205 17.65 -6.14 0.24
CA ASP A 205 18.33 -7.30 -0.37
C ASP A 205 17.73 -7.56 -1.77
N PRO A 206 18.38 -7.11 -2.88
CA PRO A 206 17.86 -7.18 -4.27
C PRO A 206 17.54 -8.57 -4.82
N SER A 207 17.71 -9.60 -4.01
CA SER A 207 17.33 -10.96 -4.36
C SER A 207 16.00 -11.39 -3.73
N LYS A 208 15.29 -10.46 -3.08
CA LYS A 208 14.05 -10.66 -2.34
C LYS A 208 13.19 -9.40 -2.31
N ALA A 209 12.02 -9.50 -2.94
CA ALA A 209 10.99 -8.48 -2.88
C ALA A 209 10.53 -8.06 -1.46
N ASP A 210 10.76 -8.89 -0.44
CA ASP A 210 10.51 -8.60 0.99
C ASP A 210 11.74 -9.07 1.77
N THR A 211 12.62 -8.13 2.08
CA THR A 211 13.96 -8.39 2.60
C THR A 211 13.93 -9.04 3.97
N ASP A 212 13.07 -8.53 4.86
CA ASP A 212 12.99 -8.94 6.25
C ASP A 212 11.88 -9.98 6.55
N GLY A 213 11.02 -10.23 5.57
CA GLY A 213 10.02 -11.29 5.57
C GLY A 213 8.78 -10.95 6.38
N ASP A 214 8.46 -9.68 6.56
CA ASP A 214 7.29 -9.26 7.33
C ASP A 214 6.00 -9.23 6.48
N GLY A 215 6.11 -9.26 5.15
CA GLY A 215 4.99 -9.28 4.21
C GLY A 215 4.60 -7.91 3.66
N LEU A 216 5.45 -6.90 3.81
CA LEU A 216 5.48 -5.71 2.96
C LEU A 216 6.61 -5.85 1.96
N ASP A 217 6.34 -5.53 0.69
CA ASP A 217 7.40 -5.51 -0.32
C ASP A 217 8.30 -4.28 -0.07
N ASP A 218 9.59 -4.36 -0.39
CA ASP A 218 10.59 -3.37 0.02
C ASP A 218 10.31 -1.97 -0.57
N MET A 219 9.67 -1.89 -1.74
CA MET A 219 9.17 -0.65 -2.33
C MET A 219 8.10 0.08 -1.48
N GLU A 220 7.29 -0.67 -0.73
CA GLU A 220 6.23 -0.14 0.13
C GLU A 220 6.65 -0.02 1.61
N ASP A 221 7.72 -0.72 2.00
CA ASP A 221 8.24 -0.70 3.37
C ASP A 221 9.09 0.55 3.64
N PHE A 222 8.84 1.18 4.78
CA PHE A 222 9.62 2.32 5.25
C PHE A 222 10.96 1.90 5.88
N ASP A 223 11.09 0.67 6.38
CA ASP A 223 12.32 0.12 6.97
C ASP A 223 12.55 -1.34 6.52
N PRO A 224 12.90 -1.59 5.23
CA PRO A 224 12.91 -2.92 4.60
C PRO A 224 13.80 -4.00 5.26
N ILE A 225 14.71 -3.58 6.13
CA ILE A 225 15.67 -4.48 6.82
C ILE A 225 15.24 -4.83 8.24
N LYS A 226 14.09 -4.33 8.70
CA LYS A 226 13.65 -4.49 10.08
C LYS A 226 12.15 -4.78 10.18
N PRO A 227 11.80 -6.02 10.54
CA PRO A 227 10.41 -6.47 10.44
C PRO A 227 9.53 -5.70 11.42
N LEU A 228 8.35 -5.31 10.95
CA LEU A 228 7.34 -4.66 11.77
C LEU A 228 6.99 -5.51 12.97
N SER A 229 6.94 -4.87 14.13
CA SER A 229 6.33 -5.50 15.30
C SER A 229 4.83 -5.71 15.08
N ASN A 230 4.24 -6.62 15.86
CA ASN A 230 2.79 -6.85 15.82
C ASN A 230 1.97 -5.56 16.07
N ASP A 231 2.49 -4.64 16.87
CA ASP A 231 1.84 -3.38 17.17
C ASP A 231 1.89 -2.43 15.97
N GLU A 232 3.03 -2.33 15.30
CA GLU A 232 3.19 -1.52 14.08
C GLU A 232 2.34 -2.08 12.93
N ARG A 233 2.32 -3.40 12.74
CA ARG A 233 1.43 -4.07 11.77
C ARG A 233 -0.05 -3.79 12.04
N ASN A 234 -0.48 -3.85 13.30
CA ASN A 234 -1.85 -3.49 13.67
C ASN A 234 -2.20 -2.03 13.33
N ILE A 235 -1.24 -1.13 13.41
CA ILE A 235 -1.40 0.29 13.05
C ILE A 235 -1.47 0.43 11.52
N TYR A 236 -0.55 -0.21 10.80
CA TYR A 236 -0.52 -0.22 9.34
C TYR A 236 -1.83 -0.76 8.74
N ASP A 237 -2.27 -1.94 9.19
CA ASP A 237 -3.52 -2.56 8.78
C ASP A 237 -4.73 -1.67 9.07
N PHE A 238 -4.72 -0.94 10.20
CA PHE A 238 -5.79 -0.01 10.51
C PHE A 238 -5.87 1.11 9.49
N PHE A 239 -4.76 1.81 9.20
CA PHE A 239 -4.79 2.96 8.28
C PHE A 239 -5.14 2.56 6.84
N ASN A 240 -4.73 1.37 6.38
CA ASN A 240 -5.08 0.87 5.05
C ASN A 240 -6.54 0.43 4.91
N ASN A 241 -7.22 0.11 6.02
CA ASN A 241 -8.60 -0.40 6.02
C ASN A 241 -9.60 0.51 6.75
N ALA A 242 -9.18 1.70 7.18
CA ALA A 242 -10.02 2.65 7.87
C ALA A 242 -10.73 3.58 6.87
N GLU A 243 -11.99 3.91 7.15
CA GLU A 243 -12.64 5.01 6.44
C GLU A 243 -12.10 6.36 6.97
N ASP A 244 -12.09 7.40 6.14
CA ASP A 244 -11.57 8.74 6.48
C ASP A 244 -12.09 9.27 7.83
N TYR A 245 -13.37 9.02 8.14
CA TYR A 245 -13.97 9.48 9.38
C TYR A 245 -13.44 8.74 10.61
N GLU A 246 -13.00 7.49 10.47
CA GLU A 246 -12.42 6.70 11.55
C GLU A 246 -11.00 7.17 11.85
N ILE A 247 -10.25 7.55 10.81
CA ILE A 247 -8.95 8.21 10.95
C ILE A 247 -9.12 9.53 11.70
N ARG A 248 -10.06 10.39 11.28
CA ARG A 248 -10.39 11.61 12.02
C ARG A 248 -10.85 11.33 13.44
N TYR A 249 -11.65 10.29 13.66
CA TYR A 249 -12.09 9.93 15.01
C TYR A 249 -10.91 9.57 15.91
N VAL A 250 -9.88 8.88 15.40
CA VAL A 250 -8.66 8.60 16.18
C VAL A 250 -7.79 9.85 16.37
N LEU A 251 -7.66 10.67 15.33
CA LEU A 251 -6.72 11.80 15.30
C LEU A 251 -7.26 13.11 15.85
N GLU A 252 -8.57 13.34 15.86
CA GLU A 252 -9.18 14.63 16.24
C GLU A 252 -9.94 14.55 17.55
N ASN A 253 -10.43 13.36 17.93
CA ASN A 253 -11.17 13.18 19.17
C ASN A 253 -10.22 13.26 20.38
N PRO A 254 -10.32 14.32 21.22
CA PRO A 254 -9.39 14.53 22.32
C PRO A 254 -9.43 13.43 23.39
N TRP A 255 -10.53 12.68 23.45
CA TRP A 255 -10.71 11.58 24.41
C TRP A 255 -10.03 10.31 23.93
N ILE A 256 -10.11 10.03 22.64
CA ILE A 256 -9.46 8.87 22.03
C ILE A 256 -7.95 9.03 22.00
N GLN A 257 -7.44 10.24 21.76
CA GLN A 257 -6.00 10.53 21.78
C GLN A 257 -5.34 10.19 23.12
N GLN A 258 -6.06 10.35 24.24
CA GLN A 258 -5.52 10.08 25.58
C GLN A 258 -5.32 8.59 25.88
N LEU A 259 -5.95 7.69 25.10
CA LEU A 259 -5.84 6.24 25.30
C LEU A 259 -4.54 5.66 24.73
N GLY A 260 -3.89 6.38 23.81
CA GLY A 260 -2.78 5.88 23.01
C GLY A 260 -3.25 5.05 21.81
N THR A 261 -2.44 5.06 20.74
CA THR A 261 -2.81 4.61 19.38
C THR A 261 -3.45 3.24 19.32
N LEU A 262 -2.84 2.21 19.94
CA LEU A 262 -3.34 0.84 19.86
C LEU A 262 -4.73 0.68 20.49
N LYS A 263 -4.98 1.35 21.62
CA LYS A 263 -6.30 1.32 22.27
C LYS A 263 -7.34 2.13 21.51
N SER A 264 -6.91 3.22 20.86
CA SER A 264 -7.75 4.01 19.96
C SER A 264 -8.22 3.17 18.77
N ILE A 265 -7.32 2.40 18.16
CA ILE A 265 -7.64 1.46 17.06
C ILE A 265 -8.60 0.37 17.55
N GLU A 266 -8.34 -0.20 18.73
CA GLU A 266 -9.23 -1.23 19.29
C GLU A 266 -10.64 -0.67 19.59
N CYS A 267 -10.72 0.58 20.05
CA CYS A 267 -12.00 1.29 20.22
C CYS A 267 -12.76 1.38 18.88
N VAL A 268 -12.09 1.75 17.79
CA VAL A 268 -12.70 1.78 16.45
C VAL A 268 -13.18 0.40 16.04
N LYS A 269 -12.38 -0.66 16.23
CA LYS A 269 -12.77 -2.05 15.89
C LYS A 269 -14.06 -2.47 16.62
N ILE A 270 -14.17 -2.16 17.92
CA ILE A 270 -15.37 -2.44 18.72
C ILE A 270 -16.57 -1.61 18.20
N CYS A 271 -16.39 -0.31 17.97
CA CYS A 271 -17.44 0.55 17.44
C CYS A 271 -17.93 0.07 16.07
N ARG A 272 -17.01 -0.24 15.15
CA ARG A 272 -17.30 -0.75 13.81
C ARG A 272 -18.11 -2.04 13.85
N LYS A 273 -17.74 -2.98 14.73
CA LYS A 273 -18.43 -4.26 14.95
C LYS A 273 -19.89 -4.07 15.38
N HIS A 274 -20.16 -3.07 16.22
CA HIS A 274 -21.48 -2.82 16.80
C HIS A 274 -22.28 -1.71 16.11
N LEU A 275 -21.83 -1.23 14.95
CA LEU A 275 -22.52 -0.20 14.16
C LEU A 275 -23.98 -0.56 13.80
N VAL A 276 -24.26 -1.86 13.61
CA VAL A 276 -25.58 -2.36 13.19
C VAL A 276 -26.46 -2.69 14.39
N ASP A 277 -25.94 -3.42 15.38
CA ASP A 277 -26.73 -3.89 16.52
C ASP A 277 -26.95 -2.83 17.60
N ARG A 278 -26.02 -1.86 17.72
CA ARG A 278 -26.03 -0.76 18.69
C ARG A 278 -26.21 -1.26 20.13
N ASP A 279 -25.69 -2.45 20.45
CA ASP A 279 -25.84 -3.05 21.77
C ASP A 279 -24.83 -2.45 22.77
N LEU A 280 -25.25 -1.37 23.43
CA LEU A 280 -24.41 -0.60 24.36
C LEU A 280 -23.82 -1.44 25.50
N LYS A 281 -24.50 -2.50 25.95
CA LYS A 281 -23.96 -3.37 27.02
C LYS A 281 -22.85 -4.27 26.51
N LYS A 282 -22.93 -4.75 25.27
CA LYS A 282 -21.85 -5.52 24.65
C LYS A 282 -20.64 -4.63 24.38
N ILE A 283 -20.88 -3.45 23.82
CA ILE A 283 -19.83 -2.44 23.59
C ILE A 283 -19.09 -2.14 24.89
N GLU A 284 -19.82 -1.86 25.98
CA GLU A 284 -19.22 -1.61 27.29
C GLU A 284 -18.34 -2.77 27.77
N ASN A 285 -18.84 -4.00 27.70
CA ASN A 285 -18.08 -5.18 28.13
C ASN A 285 -16.81 -5.38 27.30
N GLU A 286 -16.89 -5.21 25.97
CA GLU A 286 -15.73 -5.34 25.08
C GLU A 286 -14.70 -4.23 25.32
N MET A 287 -15.15 -2.99 25.54
CA MET A 287 -14.26 -1.87 25.90
C MET A 287 -13.58 -2.07 27.27
N ILE A 288 -14.28 -2.68 28.24
CA ILE A 288 -13.68 -3.06 29.53
C ILE A 288 -12.62 -4.16 29.32
N THR A 289 -12.95 -5.19 28.55
CA THR A 289 -12.03 -6.31 28.26
C THR A 289 -10.79 -5.84 27.50
N ALA A 290 -10.94 -4.91 26.57
CA ALA A 290 -9.83 -4.27 25.85
C ALA A 290 -9.00 -3.29 26.72
N GLY A 291 -9.40 -3.04 27.97
CA GLY A 291 -8.70 -2.11 28.86
C GLY A 291 -8.77 -0.65 28.39
N ILE A 292 -9.78 -0.33 27.59
CA ILE A 292 -10.13 1.04 27.16
C ILE A 292 -10.81 1.76 28.32
N MET A 293 -11.64 1.04 29.09
CA MET A 293 -12.33 1.57 30.27
C MET A 293 -12.21 0.63 31.47
N SER A 294 -12.39 1.18 32.68
CA SER A 294 -12.35 0.42 33.93
C SER A 294 -13.73 -0.12 34.31
N ASN A 295 -13.79 -1.31 34.88
CA ASN A 295 -15.03 -1.92 35.37
C ASN A 295 -15.60 -1.12 36.58
N PRO A 296 -16.87 -0.69 36.56
CA PRO A 296 -17.50 0.04 37.67
C PRO A 296 -17.64 -0.76 38.99
N LYS A 297 -17.38 -2.08 38.99
CA LYS A 297 -17.60 -2.92 40.18
C LYS A 297 -16.38 -2.94 41.11
N ASN A 298 -16.35 -2.00 42.05
CA ASN A 298 -15.86 -2.14 43.45
C ASN A 298 -15.59 -0.78 44.13
N GLY A 299 -16.38 0.26 43.82
CA GLY A 299 -16.30 1.54 44.53
C GLY A 299 -14.95 2.27 44.39
N LYS A 300 -14.11 1.87 43.44
CA LYS A 300 -12.94 2.66 43.04
C LYS A 300 -13.39 3.69 42.01
N PRO A 301 -12.96 4.96 42.16
CA PRO A 301 -13.33 6.01 41.25
C PRO A 301 -13.03 5.59 39.81
N ILE A 302 -14.04 5.70 38.95
CA ILE A 302 -13.89 5.90 37.51
C ILE A 302 -12.73 6.89 37.31
N ASP A 303 -11.79 6.63 36.41
CA ASP A 303 -10.60 7.46 36.21
C ASP A 303 -10.97 8.97 36.21
N LYS A 304 -10.11 9.86 36.72
CA LYS A 304 -10.45 11.29 36.87
C LYS A 304 -10.92 11.90 35.55
N ILE A 305 -10.34 11.46 34.44
CA ILE A 305 -10.75 11.81 33.08
C ILE A 305 -12.20 11.35 32.86
N MET A 306 -12.52 10.12 33.21
CA MET A 306 -13.79 9.47 32.95
C MET A 306 -14.94 9.95 33.89
N GLN A 307 -14.63 10.45 35.09
CA GLN A 307 -15.57 11.17 35.97
C GLN A 307 -15.88 12.58 35.48
N PHE A 308 -14.89 13.25 34.88
CA PHE A 308 -15.07 14.56 34.28
C PHE A 308 -15.96 14.47 33.02
N LEU A 309 -15.78 13.42 32.21
CA LEU A 309 -16.49 13.22 30.94
C LEU A 309 -17.99 12.91 31.07
N CYS A 310 -18.37 12.11 32.07
CA CYS A 310 -19.73 11.56 32.16
C CYS A 310 -20.61 12.30 33.17
N GLY A 311 -20.07 13.27 33.91
CA GLY A 311 -20.64 13.65 35.19
C GLY A 311 -20.84 12.43 36.11
N HIS A 312 -21.60 12.58 37.17
CA HIS A 312 -21.89 11.49 38.12
C HIS A 312 -22.78 10.36 37.52
N TYR A 313 -23.19 10.44 36.23
CA TYR A 313 -24.32 9.66 35.69
C TYR A 313 -24.20 9.13 34.24
N GLY A 314 -23.17 9.46 33.45
CA GLY A 314 -23.02 8.98 32.07
C GLY A 314 -22.27 7.64 31.95
N ASN A 315 -22.64 6.81 30.97
CA ASN A 315 -21.87 5.61 30.60
C ASN A 315 -20.85 5.98 29.50
N PRO A 316 -19.54 5.87 29.77
CA PRO A 316 -18.50 6.29 28.83
C PRO A 316 -18.56 5.58 27.47
N SER A 317 -18.97 4.31 27.45
CA SER A 317 -19.11 3.53 26.21
C SER A 317 -20.13 4.15 25.25
N THR A 318 -21.21 4.71 25.81
CA THR A 318 -22.26 5.37 25.04
C THR A 318 -21.75 6.66 24.42
N MET A 319 -20.93 7.42 25.14
CA MET A 319 -20.35 8.66 24.63
C MET A 319 -19.34 8.40 23.51
N LEU A 320 -18.42 7.44 23.71
CA LEU A 320 -17.42 7.08 22.69
C LEU A 320 -18.08 6.54 21.41
N PHE A 321 -19.09 5.67 21.55
CA PHE A 321 -19.83 5.15 20.41
C PHE A 321 -20.67 6.24 19.71
N SER A 322 -21.37 7.09 20.47
CA SER A 322 -22.14 8.20 19.89
C SER A 322 -21.25 9.17 19.15
N GLU A 323 -20.06 9.48 19.68
CA GLU A 323 -19.10 10.34 18.99
C GLU A 323 -18.59 9.68 17.70
N TYR A 324 -18.35 8.37 17.72
CA TYR A 324 -17.98 7.62 16.50
C TYR A 324 -19.09 7.71 15.43
N GLU A 325 -20.37 7.60 15.82
CA GLU A 325 -21.50 7.80 14.91
C GLU A 325 -21.60 9.24 14.38
N LEU A 326 -21.27 10.23 15.21
CA LEU A 326 -21.24 11.63 14.76
C LEU A 326 -20.15 11.85 13.72
N TYR A 327 -18.93 11.34 13.96
CA TYR A 327 -17.82 11.46 13.01
C TYR A 327 -18.15 10.82 11.67
N LYS A 328 -18.83 9.66 11.69
CA LYS A 328 -19.38 9.01 10.49
C LYS A 328 -20.33 9.90 9.69
N ASN A 329 -21.07 10.77 10.37
CA ASN A 329 -21.97 11.75 9.77
C ASN A 329 -21.30 13.12 9.54
N ASN A 330 -19.96 13.19 9.50
CA ASN A 330 -19.17 14.42 9.37
C ASN A 330 -19.50 15.48 10.44
N MET A 331 -19.78 15.05 11.68
CA MET A 331 -20.08 15.91 12.81
C MET A 331 -19.29 15.48 14.05
N SER A 332 -19.12 16.36 15.04
CA SER A 332 -18.63 16.00 16.38
C SER A 332 -19.58 16.50 17.46
N PHE A 333 -19.48 15.99 18.69
CA PHE A 333 -20.29 16.47 19.80
C PHE A 333 -20.12 17.98 20.03
N SER A 334 -18.90 18.50 19.84
CA SER A 334 -18.61 19.93 19.96
C SER A 334 -19.43 20.74 18.94
N GLN A 335 -19.45 20.31 17.69
CA GLN A 335 -20.24 20.97 16.63
C GLN A 335 -21.74 20.84 16.90
N LEU A 336 -22.19 19.70 17.42
CA LEU A 336 -23.60 19.47 17.75
C LEU A 336 -24.06 20.37 18.91
N ILE A 337 -23.23 20.54 19.94
CA ILE A 337 -23.48 21.50 21.03
C ILE A 337 -23.51 22.93 20.50
N GLU A 338 -22.54 23.31 19.66
CA GLU A 338 -22.47 24.67 19.10
C GLU A 338 -23.71 24.99 18.25
N LEU A 339 -24.14 24.06 17.40
CA LEU A 339 -25.39 24.16 16.65
C LEU A 339 -26.60 24.32 17.58
N SER A 340 -26.71 23.47 18.59
CA SER A 340 -27.82 23.50 19.56
C SER A 340 -27.85 24.80 20.35
N TRP A 341 -26.68 25.30 20.77
CA TRP A 341 -26.52 26.56 21.47
C TRP A 341 -26.90 27.75 20.59
N ASN A 342 -26.49 27.74 19.32
CA ASN A 342 -26.83 28.79 18.37
C ASN A 342 -28.34 28.82 18.07
N VAL A 343 -28.98 27.66 17.88
CA VAL A 343 -30.44 27.56 17.71
C VAL A 343 -31.16 28.10 18.94
N TRP A 344 -30.80 27.62 20.14
CA TRP A 344 -31.39 28.09 21.38
C TRP A 344 -31.18 29.59 21.61
N SER A 345 -29.97 30.11 21.34
CA SER A 345 -29.66 31.53 21.46
C SER A 345 -30.51 32.38 20.50
N ASN A 346 -30.70 31.91 19.27
CA ASN A 346 -31.53 32.59 18.28
C ASN A 346 -33.01 32.59 18.69
N ASP A 347 -33.53 31.47 19.20
CA ASP A 347 -34.89 31.39 19.73
C ASP A 347 -35.08 32.35 20.92
N MET A 348 -34.11 32.41 21.83
CA MET A 348 -34.16 33.34 22.97
C MET A 348 -34.06 34.81 22.54
N LYS A 349 -33.25 35.14 21.52
CA LYS A 349 -33.18 36.49 20.94
C LYS A 349 -34.52 36.88 20.31
N MET A 350 -35.15 35.98 19.57
CA MET A 350 -36.48 36.19 18.99
C MET A 350 -37.52 36.46 20.09
N VAL A 351 -37.58 35.62 21.13
CA VAL A 351 -38.50 35.80 22.27
C VAL A 351 -38.24 37.14 22.98
N ALA A 352 -36.98 37.50 23.22
CA ALA A 352 -36.62 38.78 23.84
C ALA A 352 -37.02 39.98 22.97
N GLN A 353 -36.87 39.90 21.64
CA GLN A 353 -37.30 40.93 20.70
C GLN A 353 -38.83 41.08 20.70
N ILE A 354 -39.58 39.98 20.71
CA ILE A 354 -41.05 39.98 20.82
C ILE A 354 -41.48 40.69 22.10
N TRP A 355 -40.81 40.38 23.21
CA TRP A 355 -41.10 40.95 24.52
C TRP A 355 -40.75 42.44 24.62
N LEU A 356 -39.54 42.84 24.18
CA LEU A 356 -39.03 44.21 24.28
C LEU A 356 -39.77 45.19 23.36
N PHE A 357 -40.12 44.76 22.14
CA PHE A 357 -40.77 45.64 21.16
C PHE A 357 -42.29 45.51 21.15
N ASN A 358 -42.86 44.63 22.00
CA ASN A 358 -44.30 44.38 22.11
C ASN A 358 -44.98 44.15 20.74
N VAL A 359 -44.25 43.53 19.81
CA VAL A 359 -44.67 43.23 18.44
C VAL A 359 -45.46 41.92 18.36
N SER A 360 -45.90 41.38 19.49
CA SER A 360 -46.64 40.10 19.57
C SER A 360 -47.88 40.10 18.70
N SER A 361 -48.61 41.22 18.61
CA SER A 361 -49.80 41.36 17.77
C SER A 361 -49.48 41.44 16.27
N LEU A 362 -48.38 42.09 15.88
CA LEU A 362 -47.91 42.18 14.48
C LEU A 362 -47.38 40.83 13.99
N ILE A 363 -46.71 40.08 14.85
CA ILE A 363 -46.23 38.73 14.54
C ILE A 363 -47.39 37.74 14.53
N GLN A 364 -48.38 37.86 15.41
CA GLN A 364 -49.60 37.05 15.34
C GLN A 364 -50.43 37.35 14.08
N GLN A 365 -50.49 38.60 13.63
CA GLN A 365 -51.07 38.96 12.33
C GLN A 365 -50.26 38.38 11.17
N GLY A 366 -48.93 38.46 11.22
CA GLY A 366 -48.04 37.84 10.23
C GLY A 366 -48.14 36.30 10.21
N TRP A 367 -48.27 35.65 11.37
CA TRP A 367 -48.47 34.20 11.50
C TRP A 367 -49.87 33.75 11.06
N ALA A 368 -50.87 34.62 11.14
CA ALA A 368 -52.21 34.36 10.58
C ALA A 368 -52.23 34.55 9.05
N GLU A 369 -51.29 35.33 8.49
CA GLU A 369 -51.05 35.45 7.05
C GLU A 369 -50.03 34.44 6.51
N TRP A 370 -49.33 33.72 7.39
CA TRP A 370 -48.52 32.56 7.01
C TRP A 370 -49.44 31.40 6.65
N ASP A 371 -49.76 31.31 5.37
CA ASP A 371 -50.29 30.09 4.79
C ASP A 371 -49.24 28.98 4.99
N TYR A 372 -49.57 27.97 5.79
CA TYR A 372 -48.80 26.72 5.90
C TYR A 372 -48.96 25.92 4.61
N SER A 373 -48.57 26.51 3.47
CA SER A 373 -48.37 25.77 2.23
C SER A 373 -47.05 25.02 2.31
N SER A 374 -46.94 23.91 1.59
CA SER A 374 -45.78 23.00 1.52
C SER A 374 -44.47 23.64 1.02
N ASP A 375 -44.47 24.94 0.73
CA ASP A 375 -43.42 25.65 0.00
C ASP A 375 -42.56 26.55 0.90
N TYR A 376 -42.21 26.10 2.11
CA TYR A 376 -41.07 26.69 2.83
C TYR A 376 -39.77 26.25 2.16
N LYS A 377 -39.49 26.82 0.98
CA LYS A 377 -38.30 26.55 0.17
C LYS A 377 -37.04 26.95 0.92
N LEU A 378 -36.10 26.02 0.98
CA LEU A 378 -34.71 26.26 1.40
C LEU A 378 -34.10 27.40 0.58
N SER A 379 -33.14 28.13 1.15
CA SER A 379 -32.42 29.14 0.37
C SER A 379 -31.71 28.48 -0.81
N LEU A 380 -31.55 29.17 -1.95
CA LEU A 380 -30.89 28.63 -3.15
C LEU A 380 -29.49 28.05 -2.86
N GLU A 381 -28.82 28.59 -1.85
CA GLU A 381 -27.50 28.17 -1.39
C GLU A 381 -27.57 26.92 -0.49
N GLN A 382 -28.60 26.82 0.35
CA GLN A 382 -28.91 25.61 1.12
C GLN A 382 -29.39 24.47 0.23
N GLU A 383 -30.20 24.74 -0.80
CA GLU A 383 -30.61 23.75 -1.80
C GLU A 383 -29.40 23.22 -2.59
N ARG A 384 -28.46 24.08 -2.97
CA ARG A 384 -27.20 23.66 -3.63
C ARG A 384 -26.30 22.84 -2.70
N THR A 385 -26.21 23.23 -1.43
CA THR A 385 -25.36 22.55 -0.45
C THR A 385 -25.93 21.16 -0.10
N LEU A 386 -27.24 21.06 0.12
CA LEU A 386 -27.93 19.77 0.28
C LEU A 386 -27.87 18.93 -1.00
N GLY A 387 -28.03 19.54 -2.17
CA GLY A 387 -27.86 18.86 -3.45
C GLY A 387 -26.46 18.27 -3.64
N ASN A 388 -25.42 18.92 -3.14
CA ASN A 388 -24.05 18.40 -3.21
C ASN A 388 -23.76 17.32 -2.16
N VAL A 389 -24.33 17.43 -0.95
CA VAL A 389 -24.14 16.44 0.13
C VAL A 389 -24.92 15.14 -0.14
N VAL A 390 -26.10 15.23 -0.77
CA VAL A 390 -26.89 14.05 -1.19
C VAL A 390 -26.27 13.38 -2.44
N ASN A 391 -25.40 14.07 -3.18
CA ASN A 391 -24.74 13.56 -4.38
C ASN A 391 -23.36 12.92 -4.13
N ALA A 392 -22.95 12.68 -2.88
CA ALA A 392 -21.94 11.65 -2.62
C ALA A 392 -22.56 10.28 -2.98
N LYS A 393 -22.42 9.89 -4.25
CA LYS A 393 -23.08 8.74 -4.89
C LYS A 393 -22.97 7.48 -4.04
N ARG A 394 -23.99 7.20 -3.23
CA ARG A 394 -24.25 5.87 -2.68
C ARG A 394 -24.84 5.06 -3.83
N MET A 395 -24.08 4.12 -4.38
CA MET A 395 -24.66 3.19 -5.36
C MET A 395 -25.84 2.45 -4.72
N GLY A 396 -26.93 2.33 -5.49
CA GLY A 396 -28.14 1.62 -5.11
C GLY A 396 -27.89 0.13 -4.90
N LEU A 397 -28.83 -0.54 -4.23
CA LEU A 397 -28.73 -1.96 -3.90
C LEU A 397 -29.51 -2.80 -4.92
N LEU A 398 -28.87 -3.78 -5.56
CA LEU A 398 -29.54 -4.73 -6.46
C LEU A 398 -29.69 -6.11 -5.82
N ARG A 399 -30.89 -6.68 -5.85
CA ARG A 399 -31.20 -8.04 -5.39
C ARG A 399 -31.92 -8.84 -6.47
N GLY A 400 -31.64 -10.13 -6.57
CA GLY A 400 -32.27 -11.04 -7.55
C GLY A 400 -31.41 -11.33 -8.79
N ASP A 401 -31.87 -12.25 -9.65
CA ASP A 401 -31.12 -12.71 -10.82
C ASP A 401 -31.23 -11.73 -12.00
N THR A 402 -30.09 -11.20 -12.44
CA THR A 402 -29.98 -10.22 -13.53
C THR A 402 -29.76 -10.86 -14.90
N LYS A 403 -29.51 -12.17 -14.98
CA LYS A 403 -29.22 -12.86 -16.26
C LYS A 403 -30.39 -12.82 -17.24
N ARG A 404 -31.62 -12.69 -16.73
CA ARG A 404 -32.84 -12.60 -17.54
C ARG A 404 -33.11 -11.20 -18.12
N LEU A 405 -32.41 -10.17 -17.64
CA LEU A 405 -32.66 -8.80 -18.05
C LEU A 405 -32.12 -8.54 -19.47
N ASN A 406 -32.98 -8.00 -20.33
CA ASN A 406 -32.55 -7.57 -21.65
C ASN A 406 -31.66 -6.31 -21.57
N ALA A 407 -31.07 -5.91 -22.70
CA ALA A 407 -30.12 -4.79 -22.72
C ALA A 407 -30.72 -3.45 -22.25
N ASN A 408 -32.00 -3.19 -22.55
CA ASN A 408 -32.66 -1.96 -22.13
C ASN A 408 -32.99 -1.99 -20.64
N GLU A 409 -33.43 -3.14 -20.13
CA GLU A 409 -33.68 -3.34 -18.70
C GLU A 409 -32.42 -3.17 -17.87
N ARG A 410 -31.29 -3.76 -18.30
CA ARG A 410 -30.00 -3.57 -17.63
C ARG A 410 -29.55 -2.11 -17.61
N LYS A 411 -29.80 -1.38 -18.71
CA LYS A 411 -29.49 0.05 -18.79
C LYS A 411 -30.29 0.85 -17.76
N VAL A 412 -31.61 0.64 -17.72
CA VAL A 412 -32.49 1.32 -16.77
C VAL A 412 -32.14 0.96 -15.32
N VAL A 413 -31.87 -0.32 -15.04
CA VAL A 413 -31.39 -0.78 -13.72
C VAL A 413 -30.07 -0.10 -13.34
N GLY A 414 -29.10 -0.01 -14.25
CA GLY A 414 -27.83 0.69 -14.00
C GLY A 414 -28.04 2.16 -13.64
N GLU A 415 -28.87 2.88 -14.39
CA GLU A 415 -29.21 4.28 -14.11
C GLU A 415 -29.92 4.45 -12.76
N LEU A 416 -30.83 3.54 -12.41
CA LEU A 416 -31.51 3.55 -11.09
C LEU A 416 -30.53 3.29 -9.94
N LEU A 417 -29.54 2.42 -10.12
CA LEU A 417 -28.50 2.16 -9.12
C LEU A 417 -27.55 3.36 -8.99
N GLU A 418 -27.21 4.03 -10.08
CA GLU A 418 -26.45 5.28 -10.02
C GLU A 418 -27.18 6.40 -9.28
N GLU A 419 -28.52 6.36 -9.27
CA GLU A 419 -29.40 7.24 -8.49
C GLU A 419 -29.58 6.79 -7.04
N GLY A 420 -28.93 5.70 -6.62
CA GLY A 420 -28.97 5.20 -5.24
C GLY A 420 -30.23 4.39 -4.90
N ARG A 421 -31.06 4.03 -5.88
CA ARG A 421 -32.33 3.33 -5.66
C ARG A 421 -32.13 1.85 -5.35
N SER A 422 -32.97 1.31 -4.48
CA SER A 422 -32.96 -0.12 -4.13
C SER A 422 -33.86 -0.91 -5.09
N ILE A 423 -33.32 -1.93 -5.75
CA ILE A 423 -34.00 -2.70 -6.79
C ILE A 423 -33.99 -4.19 -6.43
N GLU A 424 -35.15 -4.82 -6.43
CA GLU A 424 -35.31 -6.28 -6.36
C GLU A 424 -35.94 -6.79 -7.67
N VAL A 425 -35.30 -7.76 -8.31
CA VAL A 425 -35.74 -8.38 -9.55
C VAL A 425 -36.70 -9.53 -9.22
N LEU A 426 -37.98 -9.43 -9.62
CA LEU A 426 -39.00 -10.43 -9.29
C LEU A 426 -38.93 -11.65 -10.24
N PRO A 427 -39.11 -12.90 -9.77
CA PRO A 427 -39.08 -14.07 -10.65
C PRO A 427 -40.29 -14.11 -11.60
N GLU A 428 -40.13 -14.74 -12.78
CA GLU A 428 -41.27 -14.94 -13.70
C GLU A 428 -42.28 -15.94 -13.11
N GLY A 429 -43.51 -15.46 -12.89
CA GLY A 429 -44.63 -16.29 -12.49
C GLY A 429 -45.46 -16.79 -13.67
N VAL A 430 -46.36 -17.75 -13.42
CA VAL A 430 -47.34 -18.25 -14.40
C VAL A 430 -48.36 -17.16 -14.80
N THR A 431 -48.52 -16.14 -13.96
CA THR A 431 -49.40 -14.98 -14.17
C THR A 431 -48.58 -13.72 -14.42
N SER A 432 -49.11 -12.79 -15.24
CA SER A 432 -48.46 -11.50 -15.52
C SER A 432 -48.26 -10.70 -14.23
N SER A 433 -47.02 -10.46 -13.84
CA SER A 433 -46.64 -9.69 -12.64
C SER A 433 -45.72 -8.52 -13.02
N PRO A 434 -45.44 -7.61 -12.07
CA PRO A 434 -44.44 -6.57 -12.24
C PRO A 434 -43.03 -7.15 -12.31
N ASP A 435 -42.15 -6.50 -13.06
CA ASP A 435 -40.76 -6.97 -13.27
C ASP A 435 -39.85 -6.76 -12.05
N PHE A 436 -40.09 -5.69 -11.28
CA PHE A 436 -39.21 -5.24 -10.20
C PHE A 436 -39.98 -4.82 -8.93
N VAL A 437 -39.26 -4.72 -7.82
CA VAL A 437 -39.61 -3.86 -6.68
C VAL A 437 -38.55 -2.78 -6.58
N VAL A 438 -38.93 -1.51 -6.79
CA VAL A 438 -38.00 -0.38 -6.71
C VAL A 438 -38.41 0.50 -5.53
N ASP A 439 -37.50 0.66 -4.57
CA ASP A 439 -37.72 1.35 -3.28
C ASP A 439 -38.98 0.88 -2.54
N GLY A 440 -39.26 -0.42 -2.61
CA GLY A 440 -40.41 -1.05 -1.97
C GLY A 440 -41.71 -1.03 -2.78
N LEU A 441 -41.73 -0.41 -3.96
CA LEU A 441 -42.91 -0.33 -4.84
C LEU A 441 -42.83 -1.36 -5.98
N LYS A 442 -43.91 -2.12 -6.22
CA LYS A 442 -43.95 -3.05 -7.35
C LYS A 442 -43.94 -2.25 -8.66
N THR A 443 -42.85 -2.36 -9.39
CA THR A 443 -42.55 -1.49 -10.52
C THR A 443 -42.45 -2.30 -11.80
N GLU A 444 -43.24 -1.91 -12.79
CA GLU A 444 -43.14 -2.43 -14.15
C GLU A 444 -42.19 -1.59 -14.99
N LEU A 445 -41.40 -2.22 -15.87
CA LEU A 445 -40.57 -1.50 -16.83
C LEU A 445 -41.08 -1.72 -18.25
N LYS A 446 -41.33 -0.63 -18.98
CA LYS A 446 -41.65 -0.69 -20.42
C LYS A 446 -40.68 0.16 -21.21
N THR A 447 -40.33 -0.31 -22.40
CA THR A 447 -39.54 0.48 -23.37
C THR A 447 -40.35 0.72 -24.63
N LEU A 448 -40.33 1.95 -25.15
CA LEU A 448 -40.93 2.32 -26.43
C LEU A 448 -39.87 2.30 -27.52
N LYS A 449 -40.02 1.45 -28.53
CA LYS A 449 -39.04 1.28 -29.61
C LYS A 449 -39.24 2.24 -30.79
N ASN A 450 -40.48 2.61 -31.08
CA ASN A 450 -40.86 3.45 -32.22
C ASN A 450 -41.63 4.67 -31.72
N HIS A 451 -41.49 5.80 -32.41
CA HIS A 451 -42.19 7.05 -32.10
C HIS A 451 -43.71 6.90 -32.36
N ASN A 452 -44.47 6.43 -31.35
CA ASN A 452 -45.92 6.18 -31.47
C ASN A 452 -46.63 6.38 -30.12
N LEU A 453 -47.38 7.49 -30.01
CA LEU A 453 -48.08 7.90 -28.80
C LEU A 453 -49.22 6.95 -28.40
N ASN A 454 -49.87 6.26 -29.35
CA ASN A 454 -51.00 5.37 -29.07
C ASN A 454 -50.53 4.05 -28.43
N THR A 455 -49.32 3.60 -28.78
CA THR A 455 -48.70 2.43 -28.18
C THR A 455 -48.42 2.66 -26.69
N THR A 456 -48.13 3.90 -26.31
CA THR A 456 -47.81 4.29 -24.93
C THR A 456 -48.97 4.04 -23.98
N LEU A 457 -50.19 4.47 -24.33
CA LEU A 457 -51.39 4.28 -23.50
C LEU A 457 -51.70 2.80 -23.22
N SER A 458 -51.63 1.96 -24.26
CA SER A 458 -51.92 0.53 -24.11
C SER A 458 -50.96 -0.20 -23.15
N LYS A 459 -49.70 0.25 -23.06
CA LYS A 459 -48.72 -0.33 -22.15
C LYS A 459 -48.92 0.13 -20.71
N ILE A 460 -49.33 1.39 -20.52
CA ILE A 460 -49.73 1.92 -19.20
C ILE A 460 -50.90 1.10 -18.67
N ASP A 461 -51.93 0.91 -19.48
CA ASP A 461 -53.10 0.10 -19.09
C ASP A 461 -52.73 -1.34 -18.71
N LYS A 462 -51.78 -1.94 -19.44
CA LYS A 462 -51.32 -3.30 -19.15
C LYS A 462 -50.57 -3.38 -17.81
N ALA A 463 -49.69 -2.42 -17.54
CA ALA A 463 -48.89 -2.37 -16.33
C ALA A 463 -49.79 -2.28 -15.08
N PHE A 464 -50.72 -1.33 -15.05
CA PHE A 464 -51.57 -1.13 -13.88
C PHE A 464 -52.76 -2.11 -13.84
N GLY A 465 -53.46 -2.30 -14.97
CA GLY A 465 -54.70 -3.06 -15.01
C GLY A 465 -54.55 -4.57 -15.12
N LYS A 466 -53.43 -5.09 -15.66
CA LYS A 466 -53.21 -6.54 -15.82
C LYS A 466 -52.06 -7.06 -14.97
N GLN A 467 -51.02 -6.26 -14.73
CA GLN A 467 -49.83 -6.69 -13.97
C GLN A 467 -49.90 -6.26 -12.49
N GLY A 468 -50.78 -5.33 -12.12
CA GLY A 468 -50.94 -4.88 -10.74
C GLY A 468 -49.69 -4.16 -10.21
N ALA A 469 -49.05 -3.36 -11.06
CA ALA A 469 -47.93 -2.53 -10.66
C ALA A 469 -48.40 -1.31 -9.84
N ASP A 470 -47.62 -0.92 -8.84
CA ASP A 470 -47.80 0.32 -8.07
C ASP A 470 -47.13 1.51 -8.80
N ALA A 471 -46.07 1.21 -9.57
CA ALA A 471 -45.33 2.17 -10.37
C ALA A 471 -44.99 1.62 -11.77
N LEU A 472 -44.84 2.52 -12.74
CA LEU A 472 -44.39 2.21 -14.09
C LEU A 472 -43.23 3.13 -14.46
N ILE A 473 -42.08 2.53 -14.74
CA ILE A 473 -40.98 3.20 -15.42
C ILE A 473 -41.15 2.96 -16.92
N TYR A 474 -41.32 4.03 -17.68
CA TYR A 474 -41.47 3.96 -19.13
C TYR A 474 -40.28 4.64 -19.82
N ASP A 475 -39.32 3.84 -20.28
CA ASP A 475 -38.22 4.30 -21.12
C ASP A 475 -38.71 4.60 -22.55
N VAL A 476 -38.98 5.88 -22.82
CA VAL A 476 -39.44 6.37 -24.12
C VAL A 476 -38.32 7.05 -24.92
N ARG A 477 -37.09 7.06 -24.41
CA ARG A 477 -35.91 7.61 -25.11
C ARG A 477 -35.68 6.96 -26.47
N PRO A 478 -35.77 5.63 -26.65
CA PRO A 478 -35.55 5.02 -27.96
C PRO A 478 -36.63 5.40 -28.99
N GLY A 479 -37.85 5.73 -28.52
CA GLY A 479 -38.93 6.26 -29.34
C GLY A 479 -38.82 7.77 -29.61
N GLY A 480 -37.87 8.48 -28.98
CA GLY A 480 -37.63 9.90 -29.19
C GLY A 480 -38.78 10.82 -28.78
N LEU A 481 -39.56 10.44 -27.75
CA LEU A 481 -40.65 11.30 -27.26
C LEU A 481 -40.10 12.50 -26.48
N THR A 482 -40.68 13.66 -26.72
CA THR A 482 -40.43 14.93 -25.99
C THR A 482 -41.29 15.04 -24.74
N LYS A 483 -40.96 15.97 -23.83
CA LYS A 483 -41.77 16.26 -22.64
C LYS A 483 -43.19 16.71 -23.01
N LEU A 484 -43.34 17.51 -24.06
CA LEU A 484 -44.63 17.98 -24.54
C LEU A 484 -45.53 16.82 -25.02
N GLU A 485 -44.95 15.83 -25.71
CA GLU A 485 -45.70 14.64 -26.16
C GLU A 485 -46.07 13.73 -25.00
N VAL A 486 -45.19 13.63 -23.99
CA VAL A 486 -45.49 12.93 -22.74
C VAL A 486 -46.63 13.61 -21.97
N GLU A 487 -46.69 14.94 -21.95
CA GLU A 487 -47.79 15.70 -21.35
C GLU A 487 -49.13 15.44 -22.08
N GLN A 488 -49.11 15.35 -23.41
CA GLN A 488 -50.28 14.93 -24.18
C GLN A 488 -50.72 13.51 -23.84
N ILE A 489 -49.77 12.59 -23.62
CA ILE A 489 -50.07 11.23 -23.18
C ILE A 489 -50.66 11.24 -21.76
N TYR A 490 -50.10 12.03 -20.85
CA TYR A 490 -50.60 12.20 -19.50
C TYR A 490 -52.06 12.66 -19.47
N HIS A 491 -52.42 13.70 -20.24
CA HIS A 491 -53.82 14.14 -20.33
C HIS A 491 -54.77 13.05 -20.87
N ARG A 492 -54.30 12.20 -21.79
CA ARG A 492 -55.08 11.05 -22.27
C ARG A 492 -55.23 9.95 -21.21
N VAL A 493 -54.19 9.74 -20.38
CA VAL A 493 -54.27 8.84 -19.22
C VAL A 493 -55.29 9.39 -18.22
N CYS A 494 -55.21 10.67 -17.85
CA CYS A 494 -56.16 11.31 -16.93
C CYS A 494 -57.60 11.19 -17.43
N GLY A 495 -57.84 11.41 -18.73
CA GLY A 495 -59.16 11.25 -19.34
C GLY A 495 -59.71 9.82 -19.22
N LYS A 496 -58.84 8.80 -19.19
CA LYS A 496 -59.24 7.39 -19.04
C LYS A 496 -59.45 6.98 -17.58
N TYR A 497 -58.69 7.55 -16.65
CA TYR A 497 -58.72 7.22 -15.23
C TYR A 497 -59.50 8.26 -14.39
N ASN A 498 -60.62 8.77 -14.93
CA ASN A 498 -61.55 9.69 -14.26
C ASN A 498 -60.90 10.94 -13.64
N GLY A 499 -59.90 11.52 -14.31
CA GLY A 499 -59.21 12.73 -13.86
C GLY A 499 -57.95 12.49 -13.02
N GLY A 500 -57.64 11.24 -12.66
CA GLY A 500 -56.41 10.86 -11.95
C GLY A 500 -55.49 9.98 -12.80
N ILE A 501 -54.43 9.44 -12.19
CA ILE A 501 -53.57 8.41 -12.79
C ILE A 501 -53.64 7.12 -11.96
N PRO A 502 -53.36 5.95 -12.54
CA PRO A 502 -53.53 4.66 -11.85
C PRO A 502 -52.49 4.33 -10.78
N GLY A 503 -51.42 5.11 -10.68
CA GLY A 503 -50.26 4.91 -9.81
C GLY A 503 -49.13 5.83 -10.25
N ILE A 504 -47.89 5.55 -9.84
CA ILE A 504 -46.74 6.39 -10.19
C ILE A 504 -46.28 6.07 -11.61
N ILE A 505 -46.15 7.08 -12.48
CA ILE A 505 -45.65 6.90 -13.85
C ILE A 505 -44.42 7.79 -14.05
N GLU A 506 -43.28 7.15 -14.31
CA GLU A 506 -42.00 7.82 -14.56
C GLU A 506 -41.62 7.65 -16.04
N PHE A 507 -41.76 8.71 -16.83
CA PHE A 507 -41.36 8.73 -18.24
C PHE A 507 -39.91 9.18 -18.39
N TRP A 508 -39.08 8.36 -19.02
CA TRP A 508 -37.70 8.73 -19.33
C TRP A 508 -37.66 9.20 -20.77
N THR A 509 -37.52 10.51 -20.98
CA THR A 509 -37.50 11.15 -22.30
C THR A 509 -36.09 11.56 -22.70
N ILE A 510 -35.90 11.94 -23.97
CA ILE A 510 -34.62 12.52 -24.42
C ILE A 510 -34.31 13.88 -23.77
N GLU A 511 -35.33 14.54 -23.21
CA GLU A 511 -35.26 15.84 -22.53
C GLU A 511 -35.20 15.71 -21.00
N GLY A 512 -35.07 14.48 -20.48
CA GLY A 512 -35.01 14.16 -19.06
C GLY A 512 -36.23 13.37 -18.54
N LYS A 513 -36.23 13.08 -17.25
CA LYS A 513 -37.29 12.31 -16.59
C LYS A 513 -38.49 13.21 -16.24
N VAL A 514 -39.70 12.67 -16.41
CA VAL A 514 -40.97 13.31 -16.01
C VAL A 514 -41.74 12.33 -15.15
N ILE A 515 -42.10 12.74 -13.94
CA ILE A 515 -42.80 11.90 -12.96
C ILE A 515 -44.22 12.43 -12.78
N TYR A 516 -45.19 11.54 -12.86
CA TYR A 516 -46.57 11.79 -12.49
C TYR A 516 -46.96 10.86 -11.34
N ASN A 517 -47.56 11.41 -10.29
CA ASN A 517 -48.10 10.67 -9.14
C ASN A 517 -49.57 11.07 -8.90
N THR A 518 -50.28 10.25 -8.12
CA THR A 518 -51.70 10.44 -7.75
C THR A 518 -51.90 11.56 -6.75
#